data_AF-A0A1J3DRH3-F1
#
_entry.id   AF-A0A1J3DRH3-F1
#
_cell.length_a   1.000
_cell.length_b   1.000
_cell.length_c   1.000
_cell.angle_alpha   90.00
_cell.angle_beta   90.00
_cell.angle_gamma   90.00
#
_symmetry.space_group_name_H-M   'P 1'
#
loop_
_entity.id
_entity.type
_entity.pdbx_description
1 polymer ?
#
loop_
_entity_poly.entity_id
_entity_poly.type
_entity_poly.pdbx_seq_one_letter_code
_entity_poly.pdbx_strand_id
1 'polypeptide(L)'
;FGCKKLKNISANISKLENLEILGLRISGENVFENARLFKAVIEWGPDIDMKKSWILRSDFKVDYILPRCLPEKALTSPLSLCFSSNGFKTIPDCIRRLSGLSKLDITECTKLIALPPLPGSLVSLDAQDCKSLKRIDSCFQNPKVCLNFADCINLNQKARKLIQTSACKYALLPGVKVPAHFTHQATSGSLAINLTLRPLPSSFRFKACILLSEGSNNSEDHNDEEDEKSMMGVSCRVRGKQNGLTVRYGSNQLHIPALYGYTDHLYIFEDSFCLNQDCPEAEEATLSELVFNFIVHDKIWKVKGCGVRVLNGENAYDDEGGEDEDDDCGGGENEDGDDEDDEGGEDDGVGDGDNDDVEEDTEDVNETQEGEKSGYQSYGILSANQVPQKRTNRMRNRRIECGYDVAAHIHSSRVSRV
;
A
#
# COMPACT_ATOMS: atom_id res chain seq x y z
N PHE A 1 -11.55 -31.19 12.01
CA PHE A 1 -10.27 -31.83 12.39
C PHE A 1 -9.15 -30.81 12.28
N GLY A 2 -8.11 -30.88 13.12
CA GLY A 2 -7.00 -29.91 13.11
C GLY A 2 -5.72 -30.45 13.73
N CYS A 3 -4.60 -29.86 13.32
CA CYS A 3 -3.23 -30.31 13.55
C CYS A 3 -2.69 -30.01 14.96
N LYS A 4 -3.51 -30.07 16.02
CA LYS A 4 -3.13 -29.74 17.41
C LYS A 4 -1.87 -30.45 17.95
N LYS A 5 -1.50 -31.60 17.37
CA LYS A 5 -0.29 -32.38 17.75
C LYS A 5 0.91 -32.19 16.79
N LEU A 6 0.78 -31.40 15.73
CA LEU A 6 1.81 -31.20 14.71
C LEU A 6 2.90 -30.22 15.22
N LYS A 7 3.89 -30.76 15.92
CA LYS A 7 4.99 -29.98 16.52
C LYS A 7 6.02 -29.46 15.52
N ASN A 8 6.14 -30.07 14.34
CA ASN A 8 7.15 -29.68 13.34
C ASN A 8 6.63 -29.89 11.92
N ILE A 9 7.02 -29.01 11.01
CA ILE A 9 6.67 -29.02 9.58
C ILE A 9 7.97 -29.12 8.78
N SER A 10 8.07 -30.18 7.97
CA SER A 10 9.25 -30.47 7.17
C SER A 10 9.42 -29.45 6.05
N ALA A 11 10.63 -28.90 5.91
CA ALA A 11 10.95 -27.97 4.83
C ALA A 11 10.83 -28.60 3.44
N ASN A 12 10.88 -29.94 3.30
CA ASN A 12 10.70 -30.64 2.02
C ASN A 12 9.33 -30.40 1.35
N ILE A 13 8.38 -29.73 2.01
CA ILE A 13 7.16 -29.22 1.38
C ILE A 13 7.48 -28.23 0.24
N SER A 14 8.60 -27.49 0.33
CA SER A 14 9.10 -26.57 -0.72
C SER A 14 9.34 -27.23 -2.09
N LYS A 15 9.51 -28.56 -2.10
CA LYS A 15 9.88 -29.39 -3.26
C LYS A 15 8.68 -30.03 -3.95
N LEU A 16 7.46 -29.81 -3.43
CA LEU A 16 6.24 -30.39 -4.00
C LEU A 16 5.78 -29.56 -5.20
N GLU A 17 6.39 -29.79 -6.36
CA GLU A 17 6.28 -28.93 -7.56
C GLU A 17 4.86 -28.73 -8.12
N ASN A 18 3.95 -29.64 -7.79
CA ASN A 18 2.55 -29.66 -8.23
C ASN A 18 1.57 -29.38 -7.06
N LEU A 19 2.06 -28.90 -5.92
CA LEU A 19 1.23 -28.43 -4.83
C LEU A 19 0.70 -27.03 -5.19
N GLU A 20 -0.62 -26.88 -5.29
CA GLU A 20 -1.27 -25.58 -5.57
C GLU A 20 -1.83 -24.92 -4.29
N ILE A 21 -2.29 -25.73 -3.32
CA ILE A 21 -2.94 -25.23 -2.10
C ILE A 21 -2.45 -26.02 -0.89
N LEU A 22 -1.97 -25.31 0.14
CA LEU A 22 -1.56 -25.85 1.42
C LEU A 22 -2.41 -25.27 2.56
N GLY A 23 -3.38 -26.04 3.04
CA GLY A 23 -4.17 -25.72 4.23
C GLY A 23 -3.63 -26.42 5.47
N LEU A 24 -3.06 -25.68 6.43
CA LEU A 24 -2.47 -26.24 7.66
C LEU A 24 -2.97 -25.48 8.88
N ARG A 25 -3.87 -26.10 9.66
CA ARG A 25 -4.60 -25.46 10.76
C ARG A 25 -4.43 -26.21 12.09
N ILE A 26 -3.97 -25.52 13.14
CA ILE A 26 -3.88 -26.00 14.52
C ILE A 26 -5.28 -26.21 15.08
N SER A 27 -6.14 -25.19 14.96
CA SER A 27 -7.53 -25.23 15.44
C SER A 27 -8.41 -26.18 14.62
N GLY A 28 -9.41 -26.79 15.27
CA GLY A 28 -10.06 -28.02 14.81
C GLY A 28 -11.17 -27.87 13.75
N GLU A 29 -11.38 -26.67 13.24
CA GLU A 29 -12.53 -26.25 12.44
C GLU A 29 -12.21 -26.20 10.93
N ASN A 30 -13.24 -25.95 10.11
CA ASN A 30 -13.12 -25.87 8.65
C ASN A 30 -12.15 -24.76 8.18
N VAL A 31 -11.37 -25.04 7.13
CA VAL A 31 -10.35 -24.14 6.57
C VAL A 31 -10.95 -23.08 5.62
N PHE A 32 -12.18 -23.30 5.14
CA PHE A 32 -12.82 -22.46 4.12
C PHE A 32 -13.74 -21.35 4.66
N GLU A 33 -13.98 -21.29 5.98
CA GLU A 33 -15.08 -20.48 6.55
C GLU A 33 -14.64 -19.39 7.54
N ASN A 34 -13.35 -19.31 7.90
CA ASN A 34 -12.87 -18.42 8.97
C ASN A 34 -11.96 -17.29 8.46
N ALA A 35 -12.43 -16.05 8.58
CA ALA A 35 -11.69 -14.81 8.27
C ALA A 35 -10.52 -14.47 9.23
N ARG A 36 -10.06 -15.45 10.02
CA ARG A 36 -8.93 -15.33 10.97
C ARG A 36 -7.66 -16.04 10.51
N LEU A 37 -7.71 -16.79 9.41
CA LEU A 37 -6.51 -17.43 8.87
C LEU A 37 -5.56 -16.39 8.27
N PHE A 38 -4.27 -16.68 8.35
CA PHE A 38 -3.27 -16.13 7.45
C PHE A 38 -3.41 -16.79 6.09
N LYS A 39 -3.60 -15.98 5.04
CA LYS A 39 -3.56 -16.41 3.64
C LYS A 39 -2.35 -15.75 2.97
N ALA A 40 -1.48 -16.55 2.35
CA ALA A 40 -0.50 -16.09 1.37
C ALA A 40 -0.84 -16.68 0.00
N VAL A 41 -0.91 -15.84 -1.03
CA VAL A 41 -0.95 -16.24 -2.43
C VAL A 41 0.38 -15.87 -3.05
N ILE A 42 0.96 -16.82 -3.78
CA ILE A 42 2.24 -16.67 -4.46
C ILE A 42 2.01 -16.98 -5.93
N GLU A 43 2.26 -16.02 -6.82
CA GLU A 43 2.19 -16.21 -8.27
C GLU A 43 3.57 -16.05 -8.91
N TRP A 44 3.91 -16.93 -9.85
CA TRP A 44 5.15 -16.85 -10.64
C TRP A 44 4.97 -17.49 -12.02
N GLY A 45 5.69 -16.96 -13.02
CA GLY A 45 5.60 -17.39 -14.42
C GLY A 45 5.90 -16.22 -15.37
N PRO A 46 6.16 -16.48 -16.66
CA PRO A 46 6.45 -15.43 -17.64
C PRO A 46 5.19 -14.64 -18.04
N ASP A 47 4.09 -15.35 -18.30
CA ASP A 47 2.87 -14.82 -18.93
C ASP A 47 1.61 -15.24 -18.15
N ILE A 48 0.48 -14.55 -18.37
CA ILE A 48 -0.79 -14.80 -17.66
C ILE A 48 -1.26 -16.25 -17.80
N ASP A 49 -1.18 -16.82 -19.01
CA ASP A 49 -1.59 -18.21 -19.29
C ASP A 49 -0.61 -19.27 -18.75
N MET A 50 0.57 -18.84 -18.28
CA MET A 50 1.59 -19.71 -17.67
C MET A 50 1.89 -19.34 -16.20
N LYS A 51 1.10 -18.45 -15.59
CA LYS A 51 1.16 -18.17 -14.15
C LYS A 51 0.84 -19.42 -13.36
N LYS A 52 1.83 -19.93 -12.61
CA LYS A 52 1.58 -20.84 -11.50
C LYS A 52 1.16 -20.05 -10.28
N SER A 53 0.26 -20.62 -9.48
CA SER A 53 -0.13 -20.05 -8.19
C SER A 53 0.01 -21.08 -7.08
N TRP A 54 0.39 -20.61 -5.89
CA TRP A 54 0.43 -21.41 -4.67
C TRP A 54 -0.24 -20.64 -3.53
N ILE A 55 -1.13 -21.31 -2.79
CA ILE A 55 -1.94 -20.70 -1.73
C ILE A 55 -1.68 -21.40 -0.41
N LEU A 56 -1.00 -20.74 0.52
CA LEU A 56 -0.91 -21.15 1.92
C LEU A 56 -2.06 -20.54 2.72
N ARG A 57 -2.78 -21.37 3.49
CA ARG A 57 -3.77 -20.95 4.49
C ARG A 57 -3.44 -21.58 5.83
N SER A 58 -3.25 -20.77 6.87
CA SER A 58 -2.80 -21.26 8.17
C SER A 58 -3.23 -20.39 9.36
N ASP A 59 -3.22 -20.96 10.56
CA ASP A 59 -3.26 -20.26 11.86
C ASP A 59 -1.95 -20.44 12.67
N PHE A 60 -0.91 -21.02 12.07
CA PHE A 60 0.45 -21.03 12.62
C PHE A 60 1.08 -19.63 12.58
N LYS A 61 2.08 -19.35 13.43
CA LYS A 61 2.89 -18.13 13.36
C LYS A 61 3.48 -17.97 11.96
N VAL A 62 3.29 -16.80 11.34
CA VAL A 62 3.65 -16.52 9.95
C VAL A 62 5.15 -16.75 9.68
N ASP A 63 5.98 -16.35 10.64
CA ASP A 63 7.46 -16.44 10.63
C ASP A 63 7.96 -17.89 10.74
N TYR A 64 7.13 -18.80 11.27
CA TYR A 64 7.44 -20.23 11.31
C TYR A 64 7.00 -20.95 10.03
N ILE A 65 5.80 -20.66 9.53
CA ILE A 65 5.18 -21.43 8.44
C ILE A 65 5.67 -20.99 7.06
N LEU A 66 5.79 -19.69 6.79
CA LEU A 66 6.13 -19.19 5.44
C LEU A 66 7.54 -19.64 5.00
N PRO A 67 8.62 -19.51 5.81
CA PRO A 67 9.95 -19.92 5.39
C PRO A 67 10.11 -21.43 5.13
N ARG A 68 9.21 -22.26 5.68
CA ARG A 68 9.23 -23.73 5.57
C ARG A 68 8.43 -24.28 4.39
N CYS A 69 7.50 -23.49 3.85
CA CYS A 69 6.56 -23.94 2.86
C CYS A 69 6.66 -23.20 1.51
N LEU A 70 7.39 -22.07 1.46
CA LEU A 70 7.75 -21.37 0.22
C LEU A 70 8.26 -22.35 -0.86
N PRO A 71 7.62 -22.44 -2.04
CA PRO A 71 8.07 -23.31 -3.13
C PRO A 71 9.44 -22.89 -3.68
N GLU A 72 10.36 -23.84 -3.89
CA GLU A 72 11.72 -23.54 -4.39
C GLU A 72 11.69 -22.85 -5.77
N LYS A 73 10.75 -23.21 -6.65
CA LYS A 73 10.57 -22.60 -7.99
C LYS A 73 10.04 -21.17 -7.94
N ALA A 74 9.51 -20.72 -6.80
CA ALA A 74 9.08 -19.33 -6.61
C ALA A 74 10.26 -18.38 -6.33
N LEU A 75 11.47 -18.92 -6.06
CA LEU A 75 12.68 -18.14 -5.81
C LEU A 75 13.43 -17.74 -7.10
N THR A 76 13.11 -18.37 -8.24
CA THR A 76 13.87 -18.30 -9.49
C THR A 76 13.13 -17.59 -10.62
N SER A 77 12.13 -16.75 -10.32
CA SER A 77 11.28 -16.09 -11.30
C SER A 77 10.69 -14.79 -10.75
N PRO A 78 10.19 -13.87 -11.59
CA PRO A 78 9.39 -12.74 -11.14
C PRO A 78 8.21 -13.23 -10.30
N LEU A 79 8.16 -12.73 -9.07
CA LEU A 79 7.31 -13.24 -8.01
C LEU A 79 6.30 -12.16 -7.59
N SER A 80 5.04 -12.55 -7.43
CA SER A 80 3.98 -11.74 -6.83
C SER A 80 3.51 -12.42 -5.54
N LEU A 81 3.43 -11.67 -4.46
CA LEU A 81 3.11 -12.17 -3.12
C LEU A 81 1.99 -11.32 -2.52
N CYS A 82 0.82 -11.93 -2.32
CA CYS A 82 -0.33 -11.30 -1.68
C CYS A 82 -0.57 -11.93 -0.31
N PHE A 83 -0.57 -11.12 0.75
CA PHE A 83 -1.02 -11.51 2.08
C PHE A 83 -2.40 -10.96 2.36
N SER A 84 -3.25 -11.77 3.01
CA SER A 84 -4.53 -11.35 3.54
C SER A 84 -4.71 -11.95 4.94
N SER A 85 -4.65 -11.11 5.97
CA SER A 85 -4.97 -11.50 7.35
C SER A 85 -5.15 -10.33 8.31
N ASN A 86 -6.16 -10.41 9.17
CA ASN A 86 -6.33 -9.53 10.33
C ASN A 86 -5.64 -10.11 11.59
N GLY A 87 -4.47 -10.74 11.42
CA GLY A 87 -3.81 -11.58 12.42
C GLY A 87 -2.41 -11.15 12.85
N PHE A 88 -1.50 -10.91 11.90
CA PHE A 88 -0.08 -10.67 12.17
C PHE A 88 0.27 -9.19 12.40
N LYS A 89 1.34 -8.95 13.19
CA LYS A 89 1.88 -7.62 13.51
C LYS A 89 3.09 -7.23 12.66
N THR A 90 3.75 -8.21 12.06
CA THR A 90 4.98 -8.09 11.28
C THR A 90 4.91 -9.05 10.10
N ILE A 91 5.64 -8.73 9.05
CA ILE A 91 5.90 -9.62 7.91
C ILE A 91 7.25 -10.32 8.16
N PRO A 92 7.44 -11.60 7.82
CA PRO A 92 8.69 -12.29 8.10
C PRO A 92 9.88 -11.78 7.29
N ASP A 93 11.05 -11.68 7.93
CA ASP A 93 12.32 -11.26 7.30
C ASP A 93 12.79 -12.18 6.17
N CYS A 94 12.22 -13.38 6.03
CA CYS A 94 12.50 -14.24 4.87
C CYS A 94 12.14 -13.57 3.53
N ILE A 95 11.29 -12.53 3.54
CA ILE A 95 10.97 -11.75 2.33
C ILE A 95 12.16 -11.00 1.77
N ARG A 96 13.09 -10.53 2.62
CA ARG A 96 14.35 -9.88 2.19
C ARG A 96 15.18 -10.78 1.26
N ARG A 97 15.04 -12.11 1.41
CA ARG A 97 15.71 -13.15 0.61
C ARG A 97 14.97 -13.54 -0.67
N LEU A 98 13.76 -13.01 -0.92
CA LEU A 98 12.99 -13.27 -2.14
C LEU A 98 13.47 -12.33 -3.26
N SER A 99 14.67 -12.58 -3.79
CA SER A 99 15.28 -11.71 -4.81
C SER A 99 14.45 -11.55 -6.10
N GLY A 100 13.54 -12.47 -6.40
CA GLY A 100 12.57 -12.36 -7.50
C GLY A 100 11.31 -11.52 -7.18
N LEU A 101 11.13 -11.02 -5.95
CA LEU A 101 9.88 -10.37 -5.52
C LEU A 101 9.63 -9.02 -6.22
N SER A 102 8.78 -9.07 -7.24
CA SER A 102 8.40 -7.92 -8.06
C SER A 102 7.16 -7.18 -7.53
N LYS A 103 6.24 -7.88 -6.85
CA LYS A 103 5.00 -7.31 -6.31
C LYS A 103 4.71 -7.85 -4.93
N LEU A 104 4.45 -6.96 -3.97
CA LEU A 104 3.97 -7.28 -2.62
C LEU A 104 2.63 -6.56 -2.40
N ASP A 105 1.57 -7.33 -2.19
CA ASP A 105 0.25 -6.84 -1.83
C ASP A 105 -0.07 -7.27 -0.39
N ILE A 106 -0.31 -6.29 0.47
CA ILE A 106 -0.69 -6.42 1.87
C ILE A 106 -1.91 -5.54 2.18
N THR A 107 -2.72 -5.23 1.16
CA THR A 107 -3.98 -4.47 1.27
C THR A 107 -4.84 -5.02 2.44
N GLU A 108 -5.44 -4.14 3.24
CA GLU A 108 -6.26 -4.47 4.41
C GLU A 108 -5.57 -5.32 5.50
N CYS A 109 -4.23 -5.37 5.57
CA CYS A 109 -3.52 -5.99 6.70
C CYS A 109 -3.57 -5.09 7.96
N THR A 110 -4.78 -4.83 8.47
CA THR A 110 -5.11 -3.78 9.46
C THR A 110 -4.33 -3.82 10.78
N LYS A 111 -3.70 -4.94 11.14
CA LYS A 111 -2.90 -5.13 12.36
C LYS A 111 -1.37 -5.11 12.16
N LEU A 112 -0.91 -5.00 10.92
CA LEU A 112 0.51 -4.87 10.60
C LEU A 112 1.06 -3.56 11.18
N ILE A 113 2.18 -3.63 11.90
CA ILE A 113 2.79 -2.49 12.63
C ILE A 113 4.08 -2.02 11.95
N ALA A 114 4.85 -2.94 11.35
CA ALA A 114 6.12 -2.65 10.70
C ALA A 114 6.32 -3.48 9.41
N LEU A 115 6.96 -2.88 8.40
CA LEU A 115 7.56 -3.60 7.28
C LEU A 115 9.04 -3.88 7.56
N PRO A 116 9.51 -5.13 7.39
CA PRO A 116 10.94 -5.46 7.39
C PRO A 116 11.62 -4.91 6.11
N PRO A 117 12.96 -5.01 5.98
CA PRO A 117 13.64 -4.57 4.76
C PRO A 117 13.22 -5.44 3.55
N LEU A 118 12.68 -4.78 2.52
CA LEU A 118 12.15 -5.42 1.31
C LEU A 118 13.24 -5.52 0.23
N PRO A 119 13.19 -6.52 -0.66
CA PRO A 119 14.18 -6.69 -1.71
C PRO A 119 14.09 -5.59 -2.78
N GLY A 120 15.25 -5.08 -3.25
CA GLY A 120 15.33 -3.98 -4.21
C GLY A 120 14.77 -4.27 -5.61
N SER A 121 14.41 -5.52 -5.91
CA SER A 121 13.71 -5.94 -7.13
C SER A 121 12.20 -5.60 -7.14
N LEU A 122 11.66 -5.07 -6.03
CA LEU A 122 10.26 -4.70 -5.92
C LEU A 122 9.88 -3.58 -6.90
N VAL A 123 8.82 -3.80 -7.67
CA VAL A 123 8.24 -2.86 -8.65
C VAL A 123 6.85 -2.37 -8.19
N SER A 124 6.17 -3.11 -7.30
CA SER A 124 4.92 -2.67 -6.69
C SER A 124 4.85 -3.07 -5.23
N LEU A 125 4.56 -2.11 -4.35
CA LEU A 125 4.11 -2.33 -2.98
C LEU A 125 2.72 -1.73 -2.83
N ASP A 126 1.73 -2.56 -2.49
CA ASP A 126 0.41 -2.09 -2.08
C ASP A 126 0.13 -2.45 -0.62
N ALA A 127 -0.06 -1.43 0.20
CA ALA A 127 -0.35 -1.46 1.63
C ALA A 127 -1.59 -0.63 1.97
N GLN A 128 -2.46 -0.37 1.00
CA GLN A 128 -3.74 0.31 1.19
C GLN A 128 -4.52 -0.26 2.40
N ASP A 129 -5.05 0.63 3.24
CA ASP A 129 -5.76 0.31 4.48
C ASP A 129 -4.98 -0.43 5.58
N CYS A 130 -3.64 -0.44 5.55
CA CYS A 130 -2.80 -0.91 6.67
C CYS A 130 -2.82 0.07 7.86
N LYS A 131 -4.00 0.25 8.48
CA LYS A 131 -4.28 1.28 9.49
C LYS A 131 -3.37 1.24 10.73
N SER A 132 -2.81 0.10 11.11
CA SER A 132 -1.84 -0.01 12.23
C SER A 132 -0.37 0.24 11.85
N LEU A 133 -0.06 0.41 10.56
CA LEU A 133 1.32 0.47 10.07
C LEU A 133 2.00 1.77 10.52
N LYS A 134 3.06 1.63 11.32
CA LYS A 134 3.83 2.72 11.92
C LYS A 134 5.24 2.86 11.37
N ARG A 135 5.93 1.73 11.13
CA ARG A 135 7.35 1.69 10.75
C ARG A 135 7.57 1.02 9.40
N ILE A 136 8.59 1.46 8.69
CA ILE A 136 9.06 0.87 7.43
C ILE A 136 10.58 0.83 7.51
N ASP A 137 11.12 -0.37 7.66
CA ASP A 137 12.54 -0.60 7.91
C ASP A 137 13.23 -0.99 6.57
N SER A 138 12.92 -0.25 5.49
CA SER A 138 13.23 -0.59 4.11
C SER A 138 13.47 0.64 3.23
N CYS A 139 14.48 0.60 2.37
CA CYS A 139 14.84 1.72 1.48
C CYS A 139 14.31 1.52 0.05
N PHE A 140 13.53 2.48 -0.46
CA PHE A 140 12.96 2.44 -1.82
C PHE A 140 13.82 3.27 -2.78
N GLN A 141 14.79 2.62 -3.44
CA GLN A 141 15.72 3.25 -4.39
C GLN A 141 15.51 2.84 -5.86
N ASN A 142 14.44 2.10 -6.16
CA ASN A 142 14.10 1.69 -7.53
C ASN A 142 13.16 2.72 -8.17
N PRO A 143 13.59 3.57 -9.12
CA PRO A 143 12.75 4.61 -9.73
C PRO A 143 11.54 4.06 -10.53
N LYS A 144 11.44 2.73 -10.71
CA LYS A 144 10.26 2.07 -11.28
C LYS A 144 9.21 1.64 -10.24
N VAL A 145 9.52 1.68 -8.94
CA VAL A 145 8.62 1.15 -7.89
C VAL A 145 7.39 2.05 -7.70
N CYS A 146 6.21 1.43 -7.70
CA CYS A 146 4.95 2.02 -7.30
C CYS A 146 4.72 1.73 -5.81
N LEU A 147 4.45 2.76 -5.01
CA LEU A 147 4.19 2.64 -3.58
C LEU A 147 2.75 3.10 -3.28
N ASN A 148 1.90 2.23 -2.74
CA ASN A 148 0.56 2.61 -2.27
C ASN A 148 0.45 2.40 -0.76
N PHE A 149 0.36 3.50 -0.01
CA PHE A 149 0.12 3.54 1.43
C PHE A 149 -1.16 4.31 1.78
N ALA A 150 -2.16 4.32 0.89
CA ALA A 150 -3.46 4.95 1.15
C ALA A 150 -4.08 4.48 2.48
N ASP A 151 -4.65 5.42 3.25
CA ASP A 151 -5.17 5.24 4.62
C ASP A 151 -4.28 4.47 5.63
N CYS A 152 -2.96 4.42 5.39
CA CYS A 152 -1.96 4.08 6.41
C CYS A 152 -1.79 5.24 7.42
N ILE A 153 -2.87 5.58 8.12
CA ILE A 153 -3.00 6.80 8.94
C ILE A 153 -1.93 6.93 10.04
N ASN A 154 -1.47 5.80 10.60
CA ASN A 154 -0.51 5.76 11.71
C ASN A 154 0.98 5.78 11.30
N LEU A 155 1.31 5.96 10.02
CA LEU A 155 2.71 6.03 9.57
C LEU A 155 3.48 7.15 10.30
N ASN A 156 4.59 6.78 10.94
CA ASN A 156 5.41 7.71 11.72
C ASN A 156 6.21 8.67 10.83
N GLN A 157 6.84 9.68 11.45
CA GLN A 157 7.58 10.71 10.71
C GLN A 157 8.78 10.17 9.92
N LYS A 158 9.51 9.15 10.42
CA LYS A 158 10.63 8.51 9.69
C LYS A 158 10.12 7.81 8.42
N ALA A 159 9.09 6.98 8.54
CA ALA A 159 8.46 6.29 7.42
C ALA A 159 7.84 7.27 6.41
N ARG A 160 7.18 8.33 6.87
CA ARG A 160 6.64 9.39 6.00
C ARG A 160 7.74 10.16 5.26
N LYS A 161 8.82 10.56 5.94
CA LYS A 161 9.99 11.20 5.29
C LYS A 161 10.54 10.28 4.20
N LEU A 162 10.76 9.00 4.52
CA LEU A 162 11.30 7.98 3.62
C LEU A 162 10.45 7.81 2.35
N ILE A 163 9.12 7.64 2.47
CA ILE A 163 8.20 7.55 1.31
C ILE A 163 8.19 8.86 0.49
N GLN A 164 8.32 10.01 1.16
CA GLN A 164 8.33 11.30 0.47
C GLN A 164 9.65 11.53 -0.29
N THR A 165 10.78 11.06 0.23
CA THR A 165 12.11 11.24 -0.39
C THR A 165 12.49 10.16 -1.41
N SER A 166 12.00 8.92 -1.27
CA SER A 166 12.38 7.74 -2.07
C SER A 166 12.44 7.94 -3.59
N ALA A 167 13.43 7.34 -4.25
CA ALA A 167 13.45 7.24 -5.71
C ALA A 167 12.44 6.17 -6.15
N CYS A 168 11.21 6.61 -6.47
CA CYS A 168 10.07 5.77 -6.83
C CYS A 168 9.27 6.39 -7.99
N LYS A 169 8.60 5.56 -8.80
CA LYS A 169 7.75 6.02 -9.91
C LYS A 169 6.59 6.88 -9.40
N TYR A 170 5.95 6.42 -8.33
CA TYR A 170 5.07 7.24 -7.51
C TYR A 170 4.91 6.68 -6.09
N ALA A 171 4.42 7.52 -5.19
CA ALA A 171 3.96 7.15 -3.87
C ALA A 171 2.58 7.79 -3.57
N LEU A 172 1.66 6.98 -3.03
CA LEU A 172 0.41 7.42 -2.39
C LEU A 172 0.54 7.27 -0.88
N LEU A 173 0.15 8.29 -0.10
CA LEU A 173 0.07 8.23 1.36
C LEU A 173 -0.94 9.26 1.92
N PRO A 174 -1.67 8.98 3.02
CA PRO A 174 -2.65 9.91 3.58
C PRO A 174 -1.99 11.19 4.10
N GLY A 175 -2.63 12.34 3.90
CA GLY A 175 -2.13 13.62 4.39
C GLY A 175 -3.01 14.81 4.00
N VAL A 176 -3.20 15.74 4.94
CA VAL A 176 -4.12 16.88 4.81
C VAL A 176 -3.48 18.17 4.27
N LYS A 177 -2.16 18.18 4.05
CA LYS A 177 -1.39 19.31 3.52
C LYS A 177 -0.15 18.83 2.76
N VAL A 178 0.30 19.62 1.79
CA VAL A 178 1.57 19.39 1.07
C VAL A 178 2.75 19.47 2.06
N PRO A 179 3.73 18.54 2.02
CA PRO A 179 4.88 18.57 2.94
C PRO A 179 5.79 19.78 2.72
N ALA A 180 6.35 20.33 3.81
CA ALA A 180 7.15 21.57 3.78
C ALA A 180 8.43 21.51 2.92
N HIS A 181 8.97 20.31 2.64
CA HIS A 181 10.17 20.15 1.80
C HIS A 181 9.88 20.27 0.29
N PHE A 182 8.63 20.36 -0.13
CA PHE A 182 8.29 20.87 -1.46
C PHE A 182 8.40 22.41 -1.38
N THR A 183 9.51 22.95 -1.86
CA THR A 183 9.92 24.35 -1.65
C THR A 183 8.99 25.37 -2.30
N HIS A 184 8.28 24.98 -3.36
CA HIS A 184 7.27 25.79 -4.03
C HIS A 184 5.91 25.11 -3.88
N GLN A 185 4.89 25.84 -3.39
CA GLN A 185 3.56 25.27 -3.10
C GLN A 185 2.44 26.23 -3.49
N ALA A 186 1.27 25.66 -3.81
CA ALA A 186 0.04 26.41 -4.09
C ALA A 186 -1.19 25.67 -3.55
N THR A 187 -2.20 26.43 -3.13
CA THR A 187 -3.53 25.93 -2.69
C THR A 187 -4.47 25.63 -3.87
N SER A 188 -3.91 25.26 -5.03
CA SER A 188 -4.65 24.94 -6.25
C SER A 188 -3.89 23.89 -7.09
N GLY A 189 -4.48 23.48 -8.22
CA GLY A 189 -3.79 22.65 -9.22
C GLY A 189 -2.71 23.35 -10.03
N SER A 190 -2.53 24.68 -9.93
CA SER A 190 -1.45 25.39 -10.65
C SER A 190 -0.48 26.09 -9.70
N LEU A 191 0.80 26.03 -10.07
CA LEU A 191 1.93 26.58 -9.34
C LEU A 191 2.89 27.28 -10.32
N ALA A 192 3.27 28.51 -10.00
CA ALA A 192 4.32 29.24 -10.70
C ALA A 192 5.61 29.27 -9.87
N ILE A 193 6.76 29.12 -10.53
CA ILE A 193 8.09 29.15 -9.95
C ILE A 193 8.91 30.15 -10.76
N ASN A 194 9.34 31.25 -10.13
CA ASN A 194 10.29 32.17 -10.75
C ASN A 194 11.70 31.57 -10.65
N LEU A 195 12.47 31.67 -11.73
CA LEU A 195 13.83 31.13 -11.82
C LEU A 195 14.78 32.18 -12.43
N THR A 196 16.06 32.02 -12.18
CA THR A 196 17.13 32.84 -12.77
C THR A 196 18.29 31.96 -13.25
N LEU A 197 17.96 30.85 -13.92
CA LEU A 197 18.96 29.89 -14.39
C LEU A 197 19.75 30.45 -15.57
N ARG A 198 21.08 30.48 -15.43
CA ARG A 198 22.06 30.75 -16.48
C ARG A 198 23.33 29.91 -16.25
N PRO A 199 23.83 29.16 -17.25
CA PRO A 199 23.14 28.80 -18.48
C PRO A 199 21.90 27.94 -18.21
N LEU A 200 21.12 27.62 -19.25
CA LEU A 200 20.00 26.69 -19.14
C LEU A 200 20.52 25.24 -18.98
N PRO A 201 20.11 24.48 -17.95
CA PRO A 201 20.45 23.07 -17.85
C PRO A 201 19.69 22.28 -18.93
N SER A 202 20.30 21.24 -19.48
CA SER A 202 19.73 20.47 -20.62
C SER A 202 18.37 19.84 -20.32
N SER A 203 18.15 19.47 -19.06
CA SER A 203 16.90 18.94 -18.54
C SER A 203 16.58 19.53 -17.17
N PHE A 204 15.29 19.57 -16.84
CA PHE A 204 14.77 19.97 -15.54
C PHE A 204 14.14 18.75 -14.87
N ARG A 205 14.74 18.27 -13.77
CA ARG A 205 14.18 17.22 -12.92
C ARG A 205 13.43 17.84 -11.75
N PHE A 206 12.29 17.27 -11.39
CA PHE A 206 11.50 17.76 -10.26
C PHE A 206 10.74 16.63 -9.59
N LYS A 207 10.54 16.77 -8.27
CA LYS A 207 9.59 15.95 -7.53
C LYS A 207 8.34 16.78 -7.25
N ALA A 208 7.18 16.26 -7.61
CA ALA A 208 5.90 16.89 -7.38
C ALA A 208 5.11 16.16 -6.29
N CYS A 209 4.27 16.90 -5.58
CA CYS A 209 3.27 16.41 -4.65
C CYS A 209 1.94 17.06 -4.96
N ILE A 210 0.88 16.26 -5.11
CA ILE A 210 -0.49 16.71 -5.32
C ILE A 210 -1.31 16.26 -4.11
N LEU A 211 -1.95 17.21 -3.45
CA LEU A 211 -2.94 16.93 -2.41
C LEU A 211 -4.29 16.72 -3.08
N LEU A 212 -4.78 15.49 -3.04
CA LEU A 212 -6.05 15.05 -3.62
C LEU A 212 -7.09 14.90 -2.51
N SER A 213 -8.32 15.34 -2.81
CA SER A 213 -9.45 15.35 -1.89
C SER A 213 -10.72 14.90 -2.62
N GLU A 214 -11.56 14.11 -1.94
CA GLU A 214 -12.75 13.53 -2.54
C GLU A 214 -13.82 14.62 -2.74
N GLY A 215 -14.32 14.76 -3.96
CA GLY A 215 -15.32 15.75 -4.31
C GLY A 215 -16.71 15.34 -3.82
N SER A 216 -17.28 16.12 -2.89
CA SER A 216 -18.64 15.97 -2.37
C SER A 216 -19.73 16.22 -3.42
N ASN A 217 -19.85 15.32 -4.39
CA ASN A 217 -20.89 15.32 -5.41
C ASN A 217 -21.91 14.23 -5.05
N ASN A 218 -23.14 14.62 -4.67
CA ASN A 218 -24.22 13.66 -4.47
C ASN A 218 -24.70 13.13 -5.83
N SER A 219 -24.15 12.00 -6.26
CA SER A 219 -24.66 11.22 -7.41
C SER A 219 -24.95 9.79 -6.97
N GLU A 220 -26.23 9.49 -6.74
CA GLU A 220 -26.77 8.18 -6.38
C GLU A 220 -26.80 7.22 -7.60
N ASP A 221 -25.70 7.17 -8.36
CA ASP A 221 -25.62 6.53 -9.69
C ASP A 221 -24.30 5.77 -9.89
N HIS A 222 -23.90 5.05 -8.84
CA HIS A 222 -22.96 3.94 -8.95
C HIS A 222 -23.77 2.65 -9.06
N ASN A 223 -23.90 2.13 -10.28
CA ASN A 223 -24.39 0.78 -10.50
C ASN A 223 -23.33 -0.20 -9.96
N ASP A 224 -23.76 -1.26 -9.27
CA ASP A 224 -22.90 -2.25 -8.60
C ASP A 224 -22.16 -3.19 -9.59
N GLU A 225 -21.29 -2.64 -10.44
CA GLU A 225 -20.23 -3.40 -11.11
C GLU A 225 -18.96 -3.35 -10.25
N GLU A 226 -18.91 -4.27 -9.28
CA GLU A 226 -17.63 -4.69 -8.68
C GLU A 226 -16.72 -5.27 -9.77
N ASP A 227 -15.68 -4.55 -10.20
CA ASP A 227 -14.29 -5.05 -10.20
C ASP A 227 -13.24 -4.02 -10.69
N GLU A 228 -11.98 -4.35 -10.42
CA GLU A 228 -10.72 -3.63 -10.70
C GLU A 228 -10.44 -2.30 -9.97
N LYS A 229 -9.15 -2.11 -9.62
CA LYS A 229 -8.59 -0.85 -9.09
C LYS A 229 -8.47 0.15 -10.26
N SER A 230 -9.60 0.78 -10.61
CA SER A 230 -9.70 1.77 -11.69
C SER A 230 -8.58 2.81 -11.62
N MET A 231 -7.92 3.09 -12.74
CA MET A 231 -6.78 4.01 -12.81
C MET A 231 -7.23 5.39 -13.27
N MET A 232 -7.26 6.37 -12.37
CA MET A 232 -7.50 7.77 -12.77
C MET A 232 -6.28 8.33 -13.51
N GLY A 233 -6.53 9.19 -14.49
CA GLY A 233 -5.48 9.93 -15.19
C GLY A 233 -5.18 11.26 -14.48
N VAL A 234 -3.89 11.55 -14.27
CA VAL A 234 -3.40 12.85 -13.80
C VAL A 234 -2.39 13.39 -14.80
N SER A 235 -2.65 14.57 -15.39
CA SER A 235 -1.67 15.25 -16.26
C SER A 235 -0.87 16.30 -15.52
N CYS A 236 0.45 16.23 -15.63
CA CYS A 236 1.35 17.34 -15.33
C CYS A 236 1.65 18.10 -16.62
N ARG A 237 1.17 19.34 -16.75
CA ARG A 237 1.48 20.22 -17.88
C ARG A 237 2.47 21.30 -17.46
N VAL A 238 3.60 21.39 -18.15
CA VAL A 238 4.65 22.37 -17.84
C VAL A 238 4.83 23.37 -18.97
N ARG A 239 4.79 24.65 -18.60
CA ARG A 239 5.10 25.80 -19.45
C ARG A 239 6.22 26.61 -18.81
N GLY A 240 6.88 27.48 -19.58
CA GLY A 240 7.77 28.48 -19.00
C GLY A 240 7.99 29.69 -19.89
N LYS A 241 8.64 30.71 -19.35
CA LYS A 241 9.05 31.93 -20.07
C LYS A 241 10.53 31.85 -20.41
N GLN A 242 10.84 31.64 -21.68
CA GLN A 242 12.19 31.58 -22.22
C GLN A 242 12.43 32.80 -23.11
N ASN A 243 13.38 33.66 -22.72
CA ASN A 243 13.67 34.94 -23.41
C ASN A 243 12.39 35.80 -23.68
N GLY A 244 11.41 35.71 -22.78
CA GLY A 244 10.10 36.40 -22.89
C GLY A 244 9.00 35.63 -23.64
N LEU A 245 9.34 34.60 -24.41
CA LEU A 245 8.38 33.74 -25.11
C LEU A 245 7.83 32.64 -24.19
N THR A 246 6.55 32.28 -24.35
CA THR A 246 5.94 31.18 -23.57
C THR A 246 6.12 29.84 -24.28
N VAL A 247 7.01 29.01 -23.76
CA VAL A 247 7.32 27.66 -24.27
C VAL A 247 6.49 26.61 -23.52
N ARG A 248 6.21 25.47 -24.17
CA ARG A 248 5.60 24.26 -23.56
C ARG A 248 6.65 23.16 -23.56
N TYR A 249 7.07 22.70 -22.37
CA TYR A 249 8.14 21.68 -22.28
C TYR A 249 7.62 20.24 -22.15
N GLY A 250 6.40 20.04 -21.64
CA GLY A 250 5.86 18.71 -21.43
C GLY A 250 4.37 18.67 -21.02
N SER A 251 3.75 17.51 -21.22
CA SER A 251 2.38 17.19 -20.81
C SER A 251 2.27 15.70 -20.50
N ASN A 252 2.95 15.24 -19.46
CA ASN A 252 2.98 13.82 -19.09
C ASN A 252 1.66 13.43 -18.41
N GLN A 253 1.11 12.28 -18.79
CA GLN A 253 -0.07 11.69 -18.14
C GLN A 253 0.37 10.49 -17.30
N LEU A 254 0.08 10.57 -16.01
CA LEU A 254 0.33 9.55 -15.01
C LEU A 254 -0.99 8.81 -14.74
N HIS A 255 -0.91 7.49 -14.67
CA HIS A 255 -2.03 6.64 -14.25
C HIS A 255 -1.83 6.27 -12.78
N ILE A 256 -2.82 6.58 -11.95
CA ILE A 256 -2.74 6.42 -10.49
C ILE A 256 -3.99 5.66 -10.01
N PRO A 257 -3.87 4.77 -9.01
CA PRO A 257 -5.04 4.09 -8.43
C PRO A 257 -6.11 5.09 -7.97
N ALA A 258 -7.38 4.85 -8.35
CA ALA A 258 -8.50 5.57 -7.80
C ALA A 258 -8.86 5.03 -6.41
N LEU A 259 -9.00 5.92 -5.43
CA LEU A 259 -9.14 5.60 -4.01
C LEU A 259 -10.51 6.01 -3.48
N TYR A 260 -11.60 5.64 -4.15
CA TYR A 260 -12.97 6.05 -3.77
C TYR A 260 -13.33 5.64 -2.33
N GLY A 261 -13.83 6.59 -1.54
CA GLY A 261 -14.13 6.43 -0.11
C GLY A 261 -12.94 6.52 0.85
N TYR A 262 -11.74 6.87 0.37
CA TYR A 262 -10.53 7.05 1.20
C TYR A 262 -10.29 8.53 1.55
N THR A 263 -9.45 8.78 2.54
CA THR A 263 -9.18 10.15 3.03
C THR A 263 -8.32 10.99 2.07
N ASP A 264 -8.20 12.29 2.37
CA ASP A 264 -7.25 13.21 1.74
C ASP A 264 -5.85 12.57 1.65
N HIS A 265 -5.33 12.47 0.42
CA HIS A 265 -4.09 11.77 0.15
C HIS A 265 -3.11 12.61 -0.68
N LEU A 266 -1.84 12.36 -0.44
CA LEU A 266 -0.73 12.91 -1.19
C LEU A 266 -0.35 11.91 -2.29
N TYR A 267 -0.44 12.34 -3.54
CA TYR A 267 0.17 11.68 -4.68
C TYR A 267 1.52 12.34 -4.97
N ILE A 268 2.62 11.59 -4.83
CA ILE A 268 3.99 12.07 -5.02
C ILE A 268 4.63 11.32 -6.18
N PHE A 269 5.33 12.03 -7.06
CA PHE A 269 6.06 11.44 -8.18
C PHE A 269 7.30 12.26 -8.54
N GLU A 270 8.24 11.66 -9.24
CA GLU A 270 9.37 12.34 -9.88
C GLU A 270 9.20 12.32 -11.41
N ASP A 271 9.51 13.44 -12.07
CA ASP A 271 9.37 13.59 -13.51
C ASP A 271 10.42 14.58 -14.05
N SER A 272 10.62 14.61 -15.37
CA SER A 272 11.58 15.50 -16.02
C SER A 272 11.21 15.88 -17.45
N PHE A 273 11.76 17.00 -17.92
CA PHE A 273 11.61 17.47 -19.30
C PHE A 273 12.89 18.14 -19.80
N CYS A 274 13.13 18.09 -21.10
CA CYS A 274 14.24 18.79 -21.75
C CYS A 274 13.90 20.29 -21.89
N LEU A 275 14.83 21.17 -21.51
CA LEU A 275 14.69 22.62 -21.72
C LEU A 275 15.26 23.07 -23.08
N ASN A 276 16.18 22.30 -23.66
CA ASN A 276 16.90 22.64 -24.90
C ASN A 276 16.07 22.38 -26.18
N GLN A 277 14.77 22.64 -26.18
CA GLN A 277 13.91 22.48 -27.36
C GLN A 277 14.02 23.69 -28.30
N ASP A 278 14.78 23.51 -29.39
CA ASP A 278 14.70 24.24 -30.67
C ASP A 278 14.52 25.77 -30.59
N CYS A 279 15.39 26.45 -29.84
CA CYS A 279 15.52 27.92 -29.85
C CYS A 279 16.88 28.36 -30.44
N PRO A 280 17.08 28.33 -31.77
CA PRO A 280 18.40 28.55 -32.41
C PRO A 280 18.84 30.03 -32.50
N GLU A 281 18.16 30.96 -31.83
CA GLU A 281 18.19 32.40 -32.12
C GLU A 281 18.66 33.28 -30.92
N ALA A 282 19.27 32.69 -29.88
CA ALA A 282 19.79 33.44 -28.74
C ALA A 282 21.13 32.88 -28.23
N GLU A 283 22.11 33.77 -28.04
CA GLU A 283 23.46 33.43 -27.57
C GLU A 283 23.48 33.01 -26.08
N GLU A 284 22.55 33.52 -25.27
CA GLU A 284 22.19 32.98 -23.96
C GLU A 284 20.68 32.68 -23.91
N ALA A 285 20.31 31.43 -23.62
CA ALA A 285 18.93 31.07 -23.31
C ALA A 285 18.66 31.27 -21.82
N THR A 286 17.66 32.10 -21.47
CA THR A 286 17.28 32.41 -20.09
C THR A 286 15.87 31.94 -19.80
N LEU A 287 15.66 31.26 -18.66
CA LEU A 287 14.36 30.80 -18.17
C LEU A 287 13.99 31.59 -16.91
N SER A 288 12.97 32.44 -17.00
CA SER A 288 12.56 33.33 -15.91
C SER A 288 11.40 32.80 -15.06
N GLU A 289 10.58 31.92 -15.62
CA GLU A 289 9.38 31.37 -14.97
C GLU A 289 9.10 29.95 -15.48
N LEU A 290 8.69 29.05 -14.60
CA LEU A 290 7.97 27.82 -14.93
C LEU A 290 6.57 27.84 -14.33
N VAL A 291 5.58 27.37 -15.07
CA VAL A 291 4.20 27.21 -14.62
C VAL A 291 3.78 25.76 -14.79
N PHE A 292 3.61 25.09 -13.65
CA PHE A 292 3.06 23.76 -13.51
C PHE A 292 1.53 23.83 -13.44
N ASN A 293 0.85 22.89 -14.08
CA ASN A 293 -0.60 22.73 -13.99
C ASN A 293 -0.93 21.24 -13.92
N PHE A 294 -1.38 20.81 -12.74
CA PHE A 294 -1.76 19.45 -12.39
C PHE A 294 -3.27 19.29 -12.57
N ILE A 295 -3.66 18.43 -13.48
CA ILE A 295 -5.05 18.21 -13.88
C ILE A 295 -5.41 16.76 -13.59
N VAL A 296 -6.40 16.54 -12.73
CA VAL A 296 -7.03 15.23 -12.53
C VAL A 296 -8.17 15.09 -13.54
N HIS A 297 -8.24 13.97 -14.25
CA HIS A 297 -9.26 13.70 -15.28
C HIS A 297 -10.46 12.89 -14.77
N ASP A 298 -10.48 12.57 -13.47
CA ASP A 298 -11.65 12.02 -12.79
C ASP A 298 -12.66 13.10 -12.40
N LYS A 299 -13.93 12.70 -12.19
CA LYS A 299 -15.05 13.59 -11.83
C LYS A 299 -15.19 13.83 -10.32
N ILE A 300 -14.66 12.92 -9.51
CA ILE A 300 -14.77 12.95 -8.04
C ILE A 300 -13.53 13.64 -7.47
N TRP A 301 -12.32 13.22 -7.84
CA TRP A 301 -11.07 13.69 -7.23
C TRP A 301 -10.68 15.11 -7.66
N LYS A 302 -10.42 15.97 -6.66
CA LYS A 302 -10.09 17.40 -6.85
C LYS A 302 -8.72 17.72 -6.26
N VAL A 303 -7.94 18.55 -6.95
CA VAL A 303 -6.64 19.04 -6.44
C VAL A 303 -6.88 20.17 -5.43
N LYS A 304 -6.66 19.85 -4.15
CA LYS A 304 -6.79 20.77 -3.00
C LYS A 304 -5.50 21.57 -2.74
N GLY A 305 -4.39 21.13 -3.32
CA GLY A 305 -3.13 21.86 -3.38
C GLY A 305 -2.05 21.07 -4.12
N CYS A 306 -0.96 21.72 -4.46
CA CYS A 306 0.21 21.07 -5.05
C CYS A 306 1.51 21.70 -4.54
N GLY A 307 2.62 20.97 -4.70
CA GLY A 307 3.96 21.49 -4.49
C GLY A 307 4.99 20.81 -5.38
N VAL A 308 6.10 21.50 -5.61
CA VAL A 308 7.23 21.06 -6.42
C VAL A 308 8.52 21.33 -5.67
N ARG A 309 9.41 20.33 -5.66
CA ARG A 309 10.81 20.44 -5.27
C ARG A 309 11.65 20.25 -6.53
N VAL A 310 12.48 21.24 -6.87
CA VAL A 310 13.44 21.11 -7.98
C VAL A 310 14.54 20.13 -7.58
N LEU A 311 15.00 19.31 -8.51
CA LEU A 311 16.11 18.38 -8.32
C LEU A 311 17.24 18.83 -9.25
N ASN A 312 18.08 19.77 -8.77
CA ASN A 312 19.18 20.31 -9.57
C ASN A 312 20.14 19.17 -9.98
N GLY A 313 20.45 19.12 -11.28
CA GLY A 313 21.64 18.42 -11.75
C GLY A 313 22.83 19.35 -11.59
N GLU A 314 23.86 18.87 -10.89
CA GLU A 314 25.15 19.54 -10.63
C GLU A 314 25.08 20.71 -9.62
N ASN A 315 26.19 20.89 -8.90
CA ASN A 315 26.43 21.89 -7.84
C ASN A 315 25.43 21.90 -6.67
N ALA A 316 25.51 20.85 -5.85
CA ALA A 316 25.37 21.02 -4.40
C ALA A 316 26.70 21.57 -3.85
N TYR A 317 26.78 22.89 -3.70
CA TYR A 317 27.78 23.58 -2.90
C TYR A 317 27.06 24.60 -2.01
N ASP A 318 27.65 24.86 -0.85
CA ASP A 318 27.21 25.84 0.16
C ASP A 318 25.83 25.60 0.79
N ASP A 319 25.75 24.58 1.67
CA ASP A 319 25.55 24.87 3.11
C ASP A 319 26.21 23.80 4.00
N GLU A 320 26.42 24.12 5.28
CA GLU A 320 27.47 23.54 6.13
C GLU A 320 27.34 22.07 6.56
N GLY A 321 28.43 21.31 6.36
CA GLY A 321 29.14 20.60 7.43
C GLY A 321 28.40 19.54 8.25
N GLY A 322 28.09 18.38 7.65
CA GLY A 322 27.75 17.15 8.38
C GLY A 322 28.47 15.94 7.79
N GLU A 323 29.27 15.24 8.61
CA GLU A 323 29.79 13.90 8.30
C GLU A 323 28.71 12.86 8.65
N ASP A 324 27.73 12.67 7.76
CA ASP A 324 26.77 11.56 7.86
C ASP A 324 27.30 10.34 7.09
N GLU A 325 27.36 9.19 7.77
CA GLU A 325 28.05 7.98 7.31
C GLU A 325 27.35 7.25 6.15
N ASP A 326 28.09 6.43 5.40
CA ASP A 326 27.53 5.49 4.41
C ASP A 326 26.67 4.42 5.13
N ASP A 327 25.38 4.71 5.26
CA ASP A 327 24.34 3.91 5.93
C ASP A 327 24.02 2.60 5.13
N ASP A 328 25.03 1.74 4.95
CA ASP A 328 24.88 0.42 4.35
C ASP A 328 23.89 -0.39 5.19
N CYS A 329 22.85 -0.90 4.53
CA CYS A 329 21.72 -1.57 5.16
C CYS A 329 22.06 -3.03 5.52
N GLY A 330 23.22 -3.20 6.19
CA GLY A 330 24.04 -4.41 6.29
C GLY A 330 23.85 -5.27 7.54
N GLY A 331 23.05 -4.82 8.51
CA GLY A 331 22.59 -5.64 9.64
C GLY A 331 23.46 -5.58 10.91
N GLY A 332 22.82 -5.26 12.02
CA GLY A 332 23.31 -5.52 13.38
C GLY A 332 22.34 -6.44 14.11
N GLU A 333 22.86 -7.24 15.03
CA GLU A 333 22.07 -8.08 15.93
C GLU A 333 21.81 -7.29 17.22
N ASN A 334 20.57 -7.32 17.75
CA ASN A 334 20.28 -6.75 19.06
C ASN A 334 20.73 -7.74 20.14
N GLU A 335 21.78 -7.40 20.87
CA GLU A 335 21.90 -7.80 22.27
C GLU A 335 21.09 -6.79 23.09
N ASP A 336 20.01 -7.23 23.72
CA ASP A 336 19.26 -6.40 24.66
C ASP A 336 20.07 -6.29 25.96
N GLY A 337 20.58 -5.10 26.27
CA GLY A 337 21.23 -4.80 27.54
C GLY A 337 20.22 -4.32 28.58
N ASP A 338 20.27 -4.90 29.78
CA ASP A 338 19.48 -4.45 30.92
C ASP A 338 20.02 -3.12 31.47
N ASP A 339 19.11 -2.20 31.81
CA ASP A 339 19.33 -1.12 32.77
C ASP A 339 18.07 -1.05 33.65
N GLU A 340 18.10 -1.75 34.80
CA GLU A 340 17.26 -1.41 35.94
C GLU A 340 17.92 -0.24 36.68
N ASP A 341 17.13 0.77 37.08
CA ASP A 341 17.47 1.53 38.29
C ASP A 341 16.19 2.08 38.95
N ASP A 342 16.24 2.13 40.28
CA ASP A 342 15.13 2.44 41.19
C ASP A 342 15.14 3.93 41.61
N GLU A 343 14.01 4.45 42.07
CA GLU A 343 13.92 5.29 43.29
C GLU A 343 12.44 5.54 43.65
N GLY A 344 11.94 4.76 44.62
CA GLY A 344 11.43 5.31 45.89
C GLY A 344 10.10 6.11 45.90
N GLY A 345 9.11 5.63 46.66
CA GLY A 345 7.87 6.36 46.92
C GLY A 345 6.90 5.62 47.85
N GLU A 346 7.24 5.53 49.14
CA GLU A 346 6.38 4.94 50.19
C GLU A 346 5.17 5.85 50.53
N ASP A 347 4.00 5.25 50.78
CA ASP A 347 3.03 5.74 51.78
C ASP A 347 2.15 4.58 52.30
N ASP A 348 1.76 4.63 53.57
CA ASP A 348 1.08 3.54 54.29
C ASP A 348 -0.44 3.73 54.38
N GLY A 349 -1.22 2.64 54.35
CA GLY A 349 -2.69 2.71 54.34
C GLY A 349 -3.41 1.45 54.81
N VAL A 350 -3.34 1.15 56.11
CA VAL A 350 -4.03 0.00 56.75
C VAL A 350 -5.55 0.17 56.77
N GLY A 351 -6.31 -0.92 56.60
CA GLY A 351 -7.76 -0.95 56.78
C GLY A 351 -8.35 -2.37 56.74
N ASP A 352 -8.38 -3.06 57.88
CA ASP A 352 -8.98 -4.40 58.04
C ASP A 352 -10.53 -4.39 57.94
N GLY A 353 -11.14 -5.54 57.65
CA GLY A 353 -12.60 -5.66 57.52
C GLY A 353 -13.09 -7.07 57.15
N ASP A 354 -13.00 -8.01 58.09
CA ASP A 354 -13.42 -9.43 57.95
C ASP A 354 -14.96 -9.66 57.89
N ASN A 355 -15.34 -10.91 57.59
CA ASN A 355 -16.65 -11.57 57.91
C ASN A 355 -17.91 -11.05 57.14
N ASP A 356 -19.05 -11.74 57.00
CA ASP A 356 -19.59 -13.11 57.25
C ASP A 356 -20.84 -13.29 56.32
N ASP A 357 -21.50 -14.44 56.09
CA ASP A 357 -21.18 -15.89 55.98
C ASP A 357 -22.52 -16.64 55.61
N VAL A 358 -22.48 -17.95 55.28
CA VAL A 358 -23.66 -18.88 55.14
C VAL A 358 -24.55 -18.61 53.87
N GLU A 359 -24.85 -19.54 52.93
CA GLU A 359 -25.65 -20.80 52.98
C GLU A 359 -27.17 -20.56 53.27
N GLU A 360 -28.16 -21.36 52.87
CA GLU A 360 -28.23 -22.74 52.32
C GLU A 360 -29.55 -22.98 51.50
N ASP A 361 -29.50 -23.87 50.49
CA ASP A 361 -30.48 -24.93 50.12
C ASP A 361 -31.97 -24.78 49.68
N THR A 362 -32.46 -25.94 49.18
CA THR A 362 -33.79 -26.37 48.66
C THR A 362 -34.13 -25.95 47.20
N GLU A 363 -34.42 -26.85 46.23
CA GLU A 363 -35.16 -28.15 46.18
C GLU A 363 -36.70 -27.99 46.40
N ASP A 364 -37.63 -28.63 45.67
CA ASP A 364 -37.50 -29.71 44.67
C ASP A 364 -38.73 -29.87 43.70
N VAL A 365 -38.56 -30.70 42.66
CA VAL A 365 -39.52 -31.70 42.06
C VAL A 365 -40.86 -31.32 41.36
N ASN A 366 -40.97 -31.74 40.07
CA ASN A 366 -42.10 -32.35 39.28
C ASN A 366 -43.50 -31.64 39.21
N GLU A 367 -44.47 -31.89 38.29
CA GLU A 367 -44.67 -32.53 36.96
C GLU A 367 -46.02 -31.97 36.36
N THR A 368 -46.81 -32.46 35.38
CA THR A 368 -46.94 -33.70 34.57
C THR A 368 -47.66 -33.42 33.19
N GLN A 369 -48.05 -34.49 32.48
CA GLN A 369 -49.00 -34.65 31.34
C GLN A 369 -50.44 -34.07 31.56
N GLU A 370 -51.41 -33.98 30.63
CA GLU A 370 -51.60 -34.12 29.15
C GLU A 370 -52.95 -33.42 28.76
N GLY A 371 -53.46 -33.29 27.52
CA GLY A 371 -52.92 -33.64 26.19
C GLY A 371 -53.98 -34.15 25.16
N GLU A 372 -54.85 -33.29 24.61
CA GLU A 372 -56.00 -33.72 23.75
C GLU A 372 -55.97 -33.20 22.28
N LYS A 373 -56.89 -33.70 21.41
CA LYS A 373 -56.79 -33.59 19.92
C LYS A 373 -58.08 -33.16 19.20
N SER A 374 -57.94 -32.25 18.22
CA SER A 374 -58.68 -32.24 16.92
C SER A 374 -58.02 -31.22 15.97
N GLY A 375 -58.13 -31.26 14.63
CA GLY A 375 -58.71 -32.23 13.69
C GLY A 375 -58.25 -31.90 12.25
N TYR A 376 -58.34 -32.85 11.30
CA TYR A 376 -57.83 -32.66 9.93
C TYR A 376 -58.85 -32.07 8.95
N GLN A 377 -58.43 -31.14 8.07
CA GLN A 377 -58.57 -31.26 6.60
C GLN A 377 -57.72 -30.22 5.83
N SER A 378 -57.72 -30.27 4.49
CA SER A 378 -56.64 -29.76 3.59
C SER A 378 -57.18 -28.98 2.38
N TYR A 379 -56.37 -28.08 1.80
CA TYR A 379 -55.97 -27.99 0.36
C TYR A 379 -55.70 -26.54 -0.15
N GLY A 380 -54.71 -26.38 -1.04
CA GLY A 380 -54.42 -25.15 -1.83
C GLY A 380 -53.47 -24.15 -1.13
N ILE A 381 -52.17 -23.98 -1.42
CA ILE A 381 -51.35 -23.85 -2.66
C ILE A 381 -51.23 -22.40 -3.17
N LEU A 382 -50.00 -21.86 -3.05
CA LEU A 382 -49.42 -20.62 -3.62
C LEU A 382 -50.07 -19.27 -3.23
N SER A 383 -49.35 -18.14 -3.14
CA SER A 383 -47.93 -17.83 -2.84
C SER A 383 -47.81 -16.30 -2.91
N ALA A 384 -47.51 -15.59 -1.83
CA ALA A 384 -47.40 -14.13 -1.86
C ALA A 384 -46.42 -13.54 -0.85
N ASN A 385 -45.78 -12.44 -1.29
CA ASN A 385 -45.08 -11.39 -0.55
C ASN A 385 -43.75 -11.70 0.16
N GLN A 386 -42.83 -10.76 -0.02
CA GLN A 386 -41.46 -10.74 0.49
C GLN A 386 -41.39 -10.06 1.86
N VAL A 387 -40.50 -10.53 2.73
CA VAL A 387 -39.87 -9.75 3.82
C VAL A 387 -38.39 -10.19 3.87
N PRO A 388 -37.40 -9.27 4.00
CA PRO A 388 -36.04 -9.55 3.55
C PRO A 388 -35.17 -10.34 4.55
N GLN A 389 -34.33 -11.23 4.02
CA GLN A 389 -33.21 -11.81 4.77
C GLN A 389 -31.97 -10.92 4.68
N LYS A 390 -31.38 -10.59 5.84
CA LYS A 390 -30.03 -10.00 5.93
C LYS A 390 -29.02 -10.96 5.29
N ARG A 391 -28.37 -10.57 4.19
CA ARG A 391 -27.28 -11.34 3.59
C ARG A 391 -25.96 -11.00 4.28
N THR A 392 -25.24 -12.03 4.72
CA THR A 392 -23.88 -11.94 5.22
C THR A 392 -22.90 -11.80 4.05
N ASN A 393 -21.97 -10.84 4.13
CA ASN A 393 -20.96 -10.65 3.09
C ASN A 393 -20.08 -11.90 2.95
N ARG A 394 -19.96 -12.40 1.72
CA ARG A 394 -19.31 -13.68 1.40
C ARG A 394 -18.10 -13.41 0.50
N MET A 395 -16.92 -13.34 1.11
CA MET A 395 -15.65 -13.03 0.43
C MET A 395 -15.46 -13.91 -0.82
N ARG A 396 -15.19 -13.28 -1.96
CA ARG A 396 -14.68 -13.92 -3.19
C ARG A 396 -13.22 -13.48 -3.40
N ASN A 397 -12.41 -14.34 -4.00
CA ASN A 397 -11.06 -13.96 -4.42
C ASN A 397 -11.19 -12.97 -5.60
N ARG A 398 -10.71 -11.73 -5.45
CA ARG A 398 -10.47 -10.83 -6.59
C ARG A 398 -9.12 -11.19 -7.26
N ARG A 399 -8.98 -10.87 -8.55
CA ARG A 399 -7.79 -11.14 -9.37
C ARG A 399 -6.90 -9.89 -9.41
N ILE A 400 -5.57 -10.07 -9.47
CA ILE A 400 -4.62 -8.93 -9.53
C ILE A 400 -4.05 -8.82 -10.94
N GLU A 401 -4.53 -7.83 -11.68
CA GLU A 401 -3.88 -7.31 -12.88
C GLU A 401 -3.33 -5.91 -12.58
N CYS A 402 -2.18 -5.58 -13.17
CA CYS A 402 -1.62 -4.23 -13.12
C CYS A 402 -1.32 -3.85 -14.57
N GLY A 403 -1.87 -2.72 -15.02
CA GLY A 403 -1.79 -2.28 -16.41
C GLY A 403 -0.37 -2.16 -16.97
N TYR A 404 -0.26 -2.37 -18.27
CA TYR A 404 0.98 -2.53 -19.03
C TYR A 404 1.78 -1.24 -19.25
N ASP A 405 3.03 -1.41 -19.69
CA ASP A 405 3.85 -0.34 -20.26
C ASP A 405 3.18 0.32 -21.47
N VAL A 406 3.27 1.65 -21.54
CA VAL A 406 3.02 2.40 -22.78
C VAL A 406 4.37 2.69 -23.44
N ALA A 407 4.57 2.16 -24.65
CA ALA A 407 5.83 2.28 -25.36
C ALA A 407 6.16 3.75 -25.72
N ALA A 408 7.43 4.15 -25.52
CA ALA A 408 7.89 5.49 -25.88
C ALA A 408 7.87 5.70 -27.40
N HIS A 409 7.07 6.65 -27.88
CA HIS A 409 7.06 7.07 -29.28
C HIS A 409 8.30 7.91 -29.64
N ILE A 410 9.39 7.24 -30.02
CA ILE A 410 10.54 7.88 -30.67
C ILE A 410 10.10 8.42 -32.03
N HIS A 411 9.98 9.74 -32.16
CA HIS A 411 9.79 10.39 -33.45
C HIS A 411 11.07 10.29 -34.29
N SER A 412 11.03 9.49 -35.35
CA SER A 412 12.11 9.42 -36.34
C SER A 412 11.90 10.47 -37.42
N SER A 413 12.54 11.64 -37.25
CA SER A 413 12.52 12.73 -38.23
C SER A 413 13.27 12.34 -39.51
N ARG A 414 12.55 11.79 -40.50
CA ARG A 414 13.11 11.52 -41.84
C ARG A 414 13.37 12.84 -42.58
N VAL A 415 14.64 13.20 -42.66
CA VAL A 415 15.13 14.30 -43.50
C VAL A 415 14.95 13.94 -44.97
N SER A 416 14.08 14.67 -45.67
CA SER A 416 14.10 14.72 -47.13
C SER A 416 15.30 15.55 -47.60
N ARG A 417 16.11 15.00 -48.50
CA ARG A 417 17.08 15.77 -49.31
C ARG A 417 16.83 15.49 -50.79
N VAL A 418 16.57 16.58 -51.50
CA VAL A 418 16.70 16.83 -52.95
C VAL A 418 16.59 15.60 -53.85
#